data_AF-A0A1Y4UID5-F1
#
_entry.id   AF-A0A1Y4UID5-F1
#
_cell.length_a   1.000
_cell.length_b   1.000
_cell.length_c   1.000
_cell.angle_alpha   90.00
_cell.angle_beta   90.00
_cell.angle_gamma   90.00
#
_symmetry.space_group_name_H-M   'P 1'
#
loop_
_entity.id
_entity.type
_entity.pdbx_description
1 polymer ?
#
loop_
_entity_poly.entity_id
_entity_poly.type
_entity_poly.pdbx_seq_one_letter_code
_entity_poly.pdbx_strand_id
1 'polypeptide(L)'
;MNYCEIKSYIIKESFKDSKGNVLIFCDRDFFDKNNVSSENEIFLSVDGGDCSEGIFEKVNFNLDDIKNILQWYGYNELYEIFEKWYKEVVIL
;
A
#
# COMPACT_ATOMS: atom_id res chain seq x y z
N MET A 1 11.94 -5.35 -13.46
CA MET A 1 10.59 -5.96 -13.51
C MET A 1 9.66 -5.04 -14.31
N ASN A 2 8.69 -5.59 -15.03
CA ASN A 2 7.62 -4.81 -15.63
C ASN A 2 6.57 -4.41 -14.57
N TYR A 3 5.67 -3.49 -14.93
CA TYR A 3 4.73 -2.90 -13.98
C TYR A 3 3.80 -3.94 -13.32
N CYS A 4 3.28 -4.87 -14.11
CA CYS A 4 2.44 -5.98 -13.63
C CYS A 4 3.18 -6.92 -12.67
N GLU A 5 4.46 -7.20 -12.91
CA GLU A 5 5.31 -8.03 -12.03
C GLU A 5 5.51 -7.34 -10.68
N ILE A 6 5.81 -6.04 -10.68
CA ILE A 6 6.03 -5.27 -9.45
C ILE A 6 4.77 -5.24 -8.60
N LYS A 7 3.63 -4.90 -9.24
CA LYS A 7 2.33 -4.90 -8.57
C LYS A 7 2.01 -6.25 -7.94
N SER A 8 2.30 -7.34 -8.65
CA SER A 8 2.11 -8.71 -8.15
C SER A 8 3.01 -9.08 -6.97
N TYR A 9 4.18 -8.46 -6.85
CA TYR A 9 5.05 -8.62 -5.68
C TYR A 9 4.51 -7.86 -4.48
N ILE A 10 4.16 -6.60 -4.67
CA ILE A 10 3.70 -5.72 -3.58
C ILE A 10 2.44 -6.24 -2.90
N ILE A 11 1.49 -6.77 -3.66
CA ILE A 11 0.23 -7.33 -3.13
C ILE A 11 0.46 -8.54 -2.20
N LYS A 12 1.62 -9.20 -2.30
CA LYS A 12 1.97 -10.35 -1.45
C LYS A 12 2.65 -9.96 -0.15
N GLU A 13 3.04 -8.69 -0.03
CA GLU A 13 3.77 -8.19 1.11
C GLU A 13 2.85 -7.43 2.07
N SER A 14 3.30 -7.36 3.32
CA SER A 14 2.69 -6.55 4.35
C SER A 14 3.76 -5.82 5.13
N PHE A 15 3.50 -4.57 5.50
CA PHE A 15 4.43 -3.74 6.25
C PHE A 15 3.81 -3.37 7.58
N LYS A 16 4.58 -3.50 8.67
CA LYS A 16 4.10 -3.23 10.02
C LYS A 16 4.97 -2.16 10.68
N ASP A 17 4.35 -1.13 11.23
CA ASP A 17 5.08 -0.10 11.98
C ASP A 17 5.24 -0.44 13.47
N SER A 18 5.99 0.40 14.18
CA SER A 18 6.24 0.26 15.63
C SER A 18 4.98 0.36 16.50
N LYS A 19 3.90 0.97 16.00
CA LYS A 19 2.60 1.11 16.68
C LYS A 19 1.68 -0.08 16.42
N GLY A 20 2.09 -0.99 15.55
CA GLY A 20 1.33 -2.18 15.22
C GLY A 20 0.34 -1.99 14.07
N ASN A 21 0.34 -0.83 13.39
CA ASN A 21 -0.45 -0.64 12.17
C ASN A 21 0.12 -1.50 11.05
N VAL A 22 -0.75 -2.01 10.19
CA VAL A 22 -0.35 -2.91 9.10
C VAL A 22 -0.81 -2.35 7.76
N LEU A 23 0.14 -2.07 6.88
CA LEU A 23 -0.08 -1.70 5.48
C LEU A 23 -0.12 -2.96 4.61
N ILE A 24 -1.18 -3.10 3.82
CA ILE A 24 -1.33 -4.10 2.76
C ILE A 24 -1.82 -3.45 1.47
N PHE A 25 -1.56 -4.13 0.35
CA PHE A 25 -2.00 -3.70 -0.97
C PHE A 25 -2.87 -4.78 -1.64
N CYS A 26 -3.82 -4.36 -2.47
CA CYS A 26 -4.77 -5.26 -3.15
C CYS A 26 -5.04 -4.81 -4.61
N ASP A 27 -5.33 -5.77 -5.49
CA ASP A 27 -5.72 -5.53 -6.89
C ASP A 27 -7.24 -5.34 -7.08
N ARG A 28 -8.02 -5.50 -6.01
CA ARG A 28 -9.49 -5.44 -6.03
C ARG A 28 -10.02 -4.71 -4.81
N ASP A 29 -11.18 -4.09 -5.00
CA ASP A 29 -11.91 -3.47 -3.91
C ASP A 29 -12.48 -4.55 -2.97
N PHE A 30 -12.24 -4.41 -1.67
CA PHE A 30 -12.79 -5.34 -0.67
C PHE A 30 -14.31 -5.19 -0.53
N PHE A 31 -14.84 -3.99 -0.76
CA PHE A 31 -16.25 -3.65 -0.62
C PHE A 31 -17.02 -3.84 -1.94
N ASP A 32 -16.35 -3.73 -3.08
CA ASP A 32 -16.93 -4.04 -4.40
C ASP A 32 -16.05 -4.99 -5.21
N LYS A 33 -16.29 -6.29 -5.07
CA LYS A 33 -15.51 -7.34 -5.75
C LYS A 33 -15.54 -7.29 -7.28
N ASN A 34 -16.44 -6.49 -7.87
CA ASN A 34 -16.49 -6.27 -9.32
C ASN A 34 -15.58 -5.13 -9.78
N ASN A 35 -15.09 -4.31 -8.85
CA ASN A 35 -14.20 -3.20 -9.12
C ASN A 35 -12.74 -3.67 -9.05
N VAL A 36 -12.17 -3.92 -10.23
CA VAL A 36 -10.77 -4.31 -10.41
C VAL A 36 -9.93 -3.08 -10.70
N SER A 37 -8.81 -2.92 -10.01
CA SER A 37 -7.90 -1.81 -10.30
C SER A 37 -7.33 -1.94 -11.71
N SER A 38 -7.24 -0.82 -12.44
CA SER A 38 -6.49 -0.81 -13.71
C SER A 38 -5.01 -1.13 -13.46
N GLU A 39 -4.23 -1.36 -14.53
CA GLU A 39 -2.80 -1.68 -14.41
C GLU A 39 -2.10 -0.70 -13.46
N ASN A 40 -2.33 0.61 -13.67
CA ASN A 40 -1.72 1.74 -12.95
C ASN A 40 -2.31 2.07 -11.58
N GLU A 41 -3.32 1.33 -11.11
CA GLU A 41 -4.00 1.61 -9.83
C GLU A 41 -3.84 0.44 -8.87
N ILE A 42 -3.89 0.72 -7.58
CA ILE A 42 -3.86 -0.30 -6.53
C ILE A 42 -4.72 0.16 -5.36
N PHE A 43 -5.31 -0.79 -4.64
CA PHE A 43 -5.94 -0.48 -3.37
C PHE A 43 -4.91 -0.57 -2.26
N LEU A 44 -4.88 0.44 -1.41
CA LEU A 44 -4.05 0.55 -0.23
C LEU A 44 -4.94 0.41 0.99
N SER A 45 -4.55 -0.46 1.93
CA SER A 45 -5.24 -0.56 3.21
C SER A 45 -4.26 -0.49 4.37
N VAL A 46 -4.64 0.27 5.40
CA VAL A 46 -3.94 0.23 6.69
C VAL A 46 -4.92 -0.21 7.77
N ASP A 47 -4.62 -1.31 8.45
CA ASP A 47 -5.33 -1.73 9.65
C ASP A 47 -4.69 -1.02 10.86
N GLY A 48 -5.49 -0.22 11.56
CA GLY A 48 -5.06 0.58 12.71
C GLY A 48 -5.05 -0.26 13.97
N GLY A 49 -3.87 -0.54 14.53
CA GLY A 49 -3.73 -1.48 15.65
C GLY A 49 -4.45 -1.08 16.95
N ASP A 50 -4.80 0.20 17.12
CA ASP A 50 -5.27 0.80 18.38
C ASP A 50 -6.72 1.33 18.33
N CYS A 51 -7.65 0.58 17.71
CA CYS A 51 -9.05 1.03 17.48
C CYS A 51 -9.18 2.35 16.67
N SER A 52 -8.08 2.84 16.11
CA SER A 52 -8.08 3.91 15.12
C SER A 52 -8.72 3.40 13.83
N GLU A 53 -9.50 4.26 13.17
CA GLU A 53 -10.09 3.91 11.88
C GLU A 53 -8.97 3.58 10.89
N GLY A 54 -8.96 2.33 10.42
CA GLY A 54 -8.13 1.93 9.30
C GLY A 54 -8.51 2.70 8.04
N ILE A 55 -7.64 2.69 7.05
CA ILE A 55 -7.91 3.31 5.76
C ILE A 55 -8.05 2.26 4.68
N PHE A 56 -8.88 2.56 3.69
CA PHE A 56 -8.99 1.80 2.46
C PHE A 56 -9.15 2.79 1.32
N GLU A 57 -8.11 2.93 0.49
CA GLU A 57 -8.04 3.96 -0.55
C GLU A 57 -7.58 3.37 -1.87
N LYS A 58 -8.19 3.82 -2.96
CA LYS A 58 -7.70 3.53 -4.31
C LYS A 58 -6.68 4.59 -4.71
N VAL A 59 -5.48 4.16 -5.06
CA VAL A 59 -4.37 5.07 -5.40
C VAL A 59 -3.75 4.68 -6.74
N ASN A 60 -3.09 5.62 -7.42
CA ASN A 60 -2.22 5.21 -8.51
C ASN A 60 -1.00 4.51 -7.91
N PHE A 61 -0.53 3.48 -8.58
CA PHE A 61 0.62 2.73 -8.16
C PHE A 61 1.93 3.47 -8.54
N ASN A 62 2.19 4.56 -7.83
CA ASN A 62 3.44 5.30 -7.84
C ASN A 62 3.82 5.70 -6.40
N LEU A 63 5.12 5.90 -6.16
CA LEU A 63 5.63 6.15 -4.80
C LEU A 63 5.12 7.47 -4.21
N ASP A 64 4.89 8.49 -5.04
CA ASP A 64 4.46 9.81 -4.58
C ASP A 64 3.01 9.80 -4.09
N ASP A 65 2.10 9.13 -4.80
CA ASP A 65 0.69 9.00 -4.40
C ASP A 65 0.56 8.14 -3.14
N ILE A 66 1.29 7.02 -3.06
CA ILE A 66 1.33 6.19 -1.85
C ILE A 66 1.87 6.99 -0.67
N LYS A 67 2.94 7.77 -0.88
CA LYS A 67 3.48 8.68 0.14
C LYS A 67 2.43 9.66 0.61
N ASN A 68 1.83 10.40 -0.32
CA ASN A 68 0.89 11.46 0.01
C ASN A 68 -0.28 10.94 0.84
N ILE A 69 -0.85 9.78 0.48
CA ILE A 69 -1.94 9.14 1.24
C ILE A 69 -1.48 8.71 2.63
N LEU A 70 -0.37 7.99 2.76
CA LEU A 70 0.11 7.53 4.06
C LEU A 70 0.47 8.71 4.97
N GLN A 71 1.11 9.76 4.44
CA GLN A 71 1.45 10.95 5.21
C GLN A 71 0.20 11.75 5.62
N TRP A 72 -0.80 11.87 4.74
CA TRP A 72 -2.07 12.53 5.04
C TRP A 72 -2.79 11.90 6.23
N TYR A 73 -2.77 10.57 6.33
CA TYR A 73 -3.37 9.82 7.44
C TYR A 73 -2.42 9.62 8.63
N GLY A 74 -1.20 10.16 8.60
CA GLY A 74 -0.25 10.11 9.71
C GLY A 74 0.60 8.82 9.78
N TYR A 75 0.52 7.95 8.79
CA TYR A 75 1.25 6.68 8.66
C TYR A 75 2.65 6.85 8.04
N ASN A 76 3.41 7.86 8.48
CA ASN A 76 4.73 8.19 7.94
C ASN A 76 5.73 7.02 8.05
N GLU A 77 5.75 6.34 9.20
CA GLU A 77 6.66 5.21 9.44
C GLU A 77 6.36 4.03 8.50
N LEU A 78 5.07 3.74 8.24
CA LEU A 78 4.67 2.72 7.27
C LEU A 78 5.20 3.05 5.87
N TYR A 79 5.14 4.32 5.47
CA TYR A 79 5.71 4.74 4.18
C TYR A 79 7.23 4.54 4.13
N GLU A 80 7.96 4.93 5.18
CA GLU A 80 9.43 4.76 5.22
C GLU A 80 9.84 3.28 5.13
N ILE A 81 9.13 2.40 5.84
CA ILE A 81 9.37 0.95 5.80
C ILE A 81 9.10 0.41 4.39
N PHE A 82 7.95 0.76 3.81
CA PHE A 82 7.58 0.35 2.46
C PHE A 82 8.58 0.88 1.41
N GLU A 83 8.94 2.16 1.47
CA GLU A 83 9.84 2.80 0.50
C GLU A 83 11.23 2.15 0.52
N LYS A 84 11.73 1.83 1.72
CA LYS A 84 13.00 1.13 1.89
C LYS A 84 12.95 -0.25 1.21
N TRP A 85 11.94 -1.07 1.52
CA TRP A 85 11.76 -2.38 0.90
C TRP A 85 11.61 -2.26 -0.63
N TYR A 86 10.83 -1.29 -1.11
CA TYR A 86 10.62 -1.07 -2.54
C TYR A 86 11.93 -0.76 -3.26
N LYS A 87 12.76 0.12 -2.70
CA LYS A 87 14.09 0.42 -3.26
C LYS A 87 15.01 -0.79 -3.26
N GLU A 88 14.95 -1.64 -2.24
CA GLU A 88 15.82 -2.82 -2.09
C GLU A 88 15.41 -4.01 -2.97
N VAL A 89 14.11 -4.19 -3.22
CA VAL A 89 13.57 -5.40 -3.87
C VAL A 89 13.09 -5.15 -5.30
N VAL A 90 12.60 -3.94 -5.58
CA VAL A 90 11.93 -3.63 -6.86
C VAL A 90 12.83 -2.86 -7.82
N ILE A 91 13.63 -1.92 -7.32
CA ILE A 91 14.48 -1.05 -8.14
C ILE A 91 15.87 -1.67 -8.41
N LEU A 92 16.40 -2.43 -7.45
CA LEU A 92 17.63 -3.22 -7.61
C LEU A 92 17.39 -4.48 -8.44
#